data_AF-A0A419DAX7-F1
#
_entry.id   AF-A0A419DAX7-F1
#
_cell.length_a   1.000
_cell.length_b   1.000
_cell.length_c   1.000
_cell.angle_alpha   90.00
_cell.angle_beta   90.00
_cell.angle_gamma   90.00
#
_symmetry.space_group_name_H-M   'P 1'
#
loop_
_entity.id
_entity.type
_entity.pdbx_description
1 polymer ?
#
loop_
_entity_poly.entity_id
_entity_poly.type
_entity_poly.pdbx_seq_one_letter_code
_entity_poly.pdbx_strand_id
1 'polypeptide(L)'
;MDQIIAAVVGAIIGGFLAAGAGWFLDRKREEARRAEVRSLLSTGISDDLQHSIQLYDRMLEDWERSKVIWFATLIELRESRQTYLNNKDWIVLFDNAELRKKLFRYYLKSTDLINTLEYRQRRKYEIEDKFNDLTRSLQLQNPTFTHNDAVRTAVSYMEHEDKEYTSLKESIPEAVNKLPNFKIEAKELLDQIIQMTNK
;
A
#
# COMPACT_ATOMS: atom_id res chain seq x y z
N MET A 1 -59.42 15.36 -41.02
CA MET A 1 -58.90 16.03 -39.81
C MET A 1 -58.42 14.99 -38.80
N ASP A 2 -59.18 13.92 -38.58
CA ASP A 2 -58.85 12.84 -37.63
C ASP A 2 -57.53 12.08 -37.90
N GLN A 3 -57.15 11.85 -39.17
CA GLN A 3 -55.90 11.16 -39.52
C GLN A 3 -54.63 11.96 -39.16
N ILE A 4 -54.69 13.30 -39.20
CA ILE A 4 -53.56 14.17 -38.86
C ILE A 4 -53.37 14.21 -37.34
N ILE A 5 -54.48 14.27 -36.58
CA ILE A 5 -54.45 14.24 -35.12
C ILE A 5 -53.92 12.90 -34.61
N ALA A 6 -54.35 11.77 -35.21
CA ALA A 6 -53.84 10.44 -34.87
C ALA A 6 -52.33 10.29 -35.17
N ALA A 7 -51.85 10.84 -36.28
CA ALA A 7 -50.43 10.79 -36.64
C ALA A 7 -49.56 11.65 -35.69
N VAL A 8 -50.03 12.84 -35.29
CA VAL A 8 -49.32 13.72 -34.35
C VAL A 8 -49.30 13.12 -32.94
N VAL A 9 -50.43 12.59 -32.45
CA VAL A 9 -50.50 11.92 -31.14
C VAL A 9 -49.64 10.65 -31.15
N GLY A 10 -49.65 9.86 -32.23
CA GLY A 10 -48.80 8.68 -32.39
C GLY A 10 -47.30 9.01 -32.41
N ALA A 11 -46.90 10.10 -33.08
CA ALA A 11 -45.51 10.55 -33.11
C ALA A 11 -45.04 11.07 -31.74
N ILE A 12 -45.90 11.76 -30.98
CA ILE A 12 -45.60 12.23 -29.63
C ILE A 12 -45.46 11.02 -28.67
N ILE A 13 -46.42 10.09 -28.69
CA ILE A 13 -46.38 8.87 -27.86
C ILE A 13 -45.16 8.00 -28.23
N GLY A 14 -44.88 7.84 -29.53
CA GLY A 14 -43.71 7.12 -30.02
C GLY A 14 -42.38 7.77 -29.60
N GLY A 15 -42.30 9.11 -29.65
CA GLY A 15 -41.15 9.88 -29.18
C GLY A 15 -40.92 9.79 -27.67
N PHE A 16 -41.99 9.86 -26.86
CA PHE A 16 -41.92 9.68 -25.41
C PHE A 16 -41.54 8.26 -25.00
N LEU A 17 -42.09 7.24 -25.69
CA LEU A 17 -41.74 5.85 -25.44
C LEU A 17 -40.30 5.53 -25.85
N ALA A 18 -39.82 6.07 -26.98
CA ALA A 18 -38.44 5.90 -27.42
C ALA A 18 -37.44 6.62 -26.48
N ALA A 19 -37.75 7.83 -26.02
CA ALA A 19 -36.93 8.55 -25.04
C ALA A 19 -36.93 7.86 -23.67
N GLY A 20 -38.09 7.36 -23.21
CA GLY A 20 -38.20 6.60 -21.97
C GLY A 20 -37.48 5.24 -22.02
N ALA A 21 -37.54 4.55 -23.15
CA ALA A 21 -36.80 3.31 -23.40
C ALA A 21 -35.28 3.57 -23.49
N GLY A 22 -34.87 4.67 -24.13
CA GLY A 22 -33.46 5.09 -24.18
C GLY A 22 -32.89 5.36 -22.78
N TRP A 23 -33.59 6.18 -21.98
CA TRP A 23 -33.20 6.45 -20.60
C TRP A 23 -33.13 5.18 -19.73
N PHE A 24 -34.09 4.27 -19.89
CA PHE A 24 -34.10 3.00 -19.15
C PHE A 24 -32.94 2.08 -19.55
N LEU A 25 -32.64 1.97 -20.85
CA LEU A 25 -31.52 1.17 -21.37
C LEU A 25 -30.18 1.75 -20.92
N ASP A 26 -30.03 3.07 -20.96
CA ASP A 26 -28.83 3.75 -20.50
C ASP A 26 -28.64 3.58 -18.99
N ARG A 27 -29.71 3.70 -18.21
CA ARG A 27 -29.68 3.42 -16.77
C ARG A 27 -29.28 1.97 -16.47
N LYS A 28 -29.87 0.99 -17.17
CA LYS A 28 -29.48 -0.42 -17.00
C LYS A 28 -28.03 -0.68 -17.38
N ARG A 29 -27.53 -0.06 -18.45
CA ARG A 29 -26.12 -0.15 -18.84
C ARG A 29 -25.20 0.48 -17.80
N GLU A 30 -25.59 1.60 -17.22
CA GLU A 30 -24.82 2.26 -16.18
C GLU A 30 -24.81 1.45 -14.88
N GLU A 31 -25.93 0.85 -14.49
CA GLU A 31 -26.03 -0.08 -13.35
C GLU A 31 -25.14 -1.31 -13.57
N ALA A 32 -25.18 -1.93 -14.76
CA ALA A 32 -24.32 -3.05 -15.11
C ALA A 32 -22.83 -2.67 -15.08
N ARG A 33 -22.46 -1.51 -15.64
CA ARG A 33 -21.09 -0.99 -15.60
C ARG A 33 -20.62 -0.75 -14.17
N ARG A 34 -21.45 -0.16 -13.31
CA ARG A 34 -21.12 0.06 -11.90
C ARG A 34 -20.90 -1.26 -11.16
N ALA A 35 -21.74 -2.26 -11.43
CA ALA A 35 -21.57 -3.60 -10.86
C ALA A 35 -20.27 -4.26 -11.33
N GLU A 36 -19.94 -4.17 -12.61
CA GLU A 36 -18.69 -4.67 -13.18
C GLU A 36 -17.46 -3.98 -12.58
N VAL A 37 -17.45 -2.63 -12.53
CA VAL A 37 -16.34 -1.87 -11.93
C VAL A 37 -16.19 -2.21 -10.45
N ARG A 38 -17.30 -2.32 -9.71
CA ARG A 38 -17.26 -2.76 -8.31
C ARG A 38 -16.68 -4.16 -8.18
N SER A 39 -17.05 -5.10 -9.06
CA SER A 39 -16.51 -6.46 -9.04
C SER A 39 -15.01 -6.46 -9.31
N LEU A 40 -14.56 -5.76 -10.35
CA LEU A 40 -13.13 -5.66 -10.68
C LEU A 40 -12.33 -5.02 -9.55
N LEU A 41 -12.90 -3.99 -8.90
CA LEU A 41 -12.29 -3.34 -7.75
C LEU A 41 -12.20 -4.29 -6.54
N SER A 42 -13.26 -5.03 -6.23
CA SER A 42 -13.25 -6.06 -5.19
C SER A 42 -12.17 -7.11 -5.45
N THR A 43 -12.05 -7.60 -6.69
CA THR A 43 -11.01 -8.55 -7.09
C THR A 43 -9.63 -7.95 -6.91
N GLY A 44 -9.36 -6.77 -7.46
CA GLY A 44 -8.03 -6.15 -7.37
C GLY A 44 -7.58 -5.88 -5.92
N ILE A 45 -8.51 -5.42 -5.06
CA ILE A 45 -8.21 -5.24 -3.64
C ILE A 45 -8.01 -6.58 -2.93
N SER A 46 -8.80 -7.61 -3.27
CA SER A 46 -8.66 -8.94 -2.66
C SER A 46 -7.30 -9.56 -3.00
N ASP A 47 -6.90 -9.50 -4.28
CA ASP A 47 -5.60 -9.99 -4.75
C ASP A 47 -4.46 -9.25 -4.07
N ASP A 48 -4.56 -7.92 -3.96
CA ASP A 48 -3.57 -7.10 -3.25
C ASP A 48 -3.47 -7.45 -1.75
N LEU A 49 -4.60 -7.62 -1.05
CA LEU A 49 -4.60 -8.00 0.36
C LEU A 49 -4.02 -9.41 0.56
N GLN A 50 -4.36 -10.35 -0.33
CA GLN A 50 -3.83 -11.71 -0.29
C GLN A 50 -2.31 -11.72 -0.52
N HIS A 51 -1.84 -10.96 -1.51
CA HIS A 51 -0.41 -10.78 -1.76
C HIS A 51 0.28 -10.11 -0.57
N SER A 52 -0.34 -9.08 0.01
CA SER A 52 0.18 -8.35 1.17
C SER A 52 0.42 -9.28 2.37
N ILE A 53 -0.51 -10.20 2.65
CA ILE A 53 -0.38 -11.21 3.71
C ILE A 53 0.89 -12.05 3.51
N GLN A 54 1.15 -12.50 2.28
CA GLN A 54 2.33 -13.30 1.95
C GLN A 54 3.63 -12.49 2.13
N LEU A 55 3.61 -11.22 1.72
CA LEU A 55 4.78 -10.35 1.89
C LEU A 55 5.07 -10.04 3.36
N TYR A 56 4.04 -9.85 4.20
CA TYR A 56 4.25 -9.71 5.65
C TYR A 56 4.91 -10.95 6.26
N ASP A 57 4.50 -12.15 5.84
CA ASP A 57 5.13 -13.39 6.29
C ASP A 57 6.60 -13.47 5.87
N ARG A 58 6.89 -13.19 4.61
CA ARG A 58 8.27 -13.14 4.12
C ARG A 58 9.12 -12.13 4.91
N MET A 59 8.61 -10.93 5.16
CA MET A 59 9.35 -9.91 5.94
C MET A 59 9.64 -10.35 7.37
N LEU A 60 8.68 -11.02 8.02
CA LEU A 60 8.87 -11.57 9.37
C LEU A 60 9.93 -12.67 9.37
N GLU A 61 9.88 -13.59 8.41
CA GLU A 61 10.89 -14.66 8.25
C GLU A 61 12.30 -14.08 7.99
N ASP A 62 12.40 -13.09 7.11
CA ASP A 62 13.66 -12.40 6.80
C ASP A 62 14.26 -11.73 8.04
N TRP A 63 13.40 -11.06 8.82
CA TRP A 63 13.79 -10.42 10.07
C TRP A 63 14.20 -11.43 11.15
N GLU A 64 13.49 -12.54 11.28
CA GLU A 64 13.84 -13.60 12.22
C GLU A 64 15.21 -14.18 11.91
N ARG A 65 15.47 -14.48 10.63
CA ARG A 65 16.71 -15.09 10.15
C ARG A 65 17.92 -14.16 10.20
N SER A 66 17.76 -12.90 9.78
CA SER A 66 18.89 -12.02 9.46
C SER A 66 18.85 -10.66 10.15
N LYS A 67 17.75 -10.30 10.82
CA LYS A 67 17.49 -8.93 11.32
C LYS A 67 17.58 -7.87 10.22
N VAL A 68 17.25 -8.27 8.99
CA VAL A 68 17.17 -7.43 7.80
C VAL A 68 15.88 -7.77 7.07
N ILE A 69 15.17 -6.74 6.62
CA ILE A 69 14.07 -6.89 5.67
C ILE A 69 14.59 -6.43 4.30
N TRP A 70 14.48 -7.31 3.30
CA TRP A 70 14.92 -6.97 1.94
C TRP A 70 14.10 -5.81 1.37
N PHE A 71 14.80 -4.84 0.78
CA PHE A 71 14.14 -3.71 0.10
C PHE A 71 13.23 -4.16 -1.04
N ALA A 72 13.57 -5.26 -1.73
CA ALA A 72 12.70 -5.84 -2.75
C ALA A 72 11.31 -6.18 -2.20
N THR A 73 11.22 -6.83 -1.04
CA THR A 73 9.94 -7.18 -0.39
C THR A 73 9.16 -5.92 0.01
N LEU A 74 9.84 -4.87 0.48
CA LEU A 74 9.20 -3.58 0.80
C LEU A 74 8.69 -2.86 -0.46
N ILE A 75 9.43 -2.95 -1.57
CA ILE A 75 9.04 -2.41 -2.87
C ILE A 75 7.81 -3.14 -3.41
N GLU A 76 7.82 -4.48 -3.41
CA GLU A 76 6.69 -5.32 -3.84
C GLU A 76 5.41 -4.94 -3.07
N LEU A 77 5.51 -4.78 -1.75
CA LEU A 77 4.35 -4.42 -0.93
C LEU A 77 3.91 -2.96 -1.13
N ARG A 78 4.82 -2.06 -1.51
CA ARG A 78 4.46 -0.69 -1.89
C ARG A 78 3.76 -0.65 -3.25
N GLU A 79 4.23 -1.45 -4.21
CA GLU A 79 3.64 -1.57 -5.54
C GLU A 79 2.24 -2.15 -5.48
N SER A 80 2.03 -3.16 -4.64
CA SER A 80 0.71 -3.79 -4.47
C SER A 80 -0.36 -2.75 -4.09
N ARG A 81 -0.03 -1.82 -3.18
CA ARG A 81 -0.92 -0.73 -2.75
C ARG A 81 -1.29 0.28 -3.83
N GLN A 82 -0.56 0.32 -4.95
CA GLN A 82 -0.93 1.18 -6.07
C GLN A 82 -2.29 0.78 -6.66
N THR A 83 -2.68 -0.49 -6.54
CA THR A 83 -4.02 -0.96 -6.92
C THR A 83 -5.10 -0.16 -6.18
N TYR A 84 -4.95 0.04 -4.87
CA TYR A 84 -5.88 0.88 -4.11
C TYR A 84 -5.75 2.36 -4.47
N LEU A 85 -4.53 2.90 -4.50
CA LEU A 85 -4.31 4.34 -4.70
C LEU A 85 -4.84 4.82 -6.06
N ASN A 86 -4.62 4.05 -7.12
CA ASN A 86 -5.09 4.36 -8.47
C ASN A 86 -6.61 4.24 -8.61
N ASN A 87 -7.26 3.49 -7.73
CA ASN A 87 -8.71 3.23 -7.79
C ASN A 87 -9.47 3.83 -6.59
N LYS A 88 -8.85 4.71 -5.80
CA LYS A 88 -9.42 5.23 -4.56
C LYS A 88 -10.79 5.90 -4.75
N ASP A 89 -11.00 6.55 -5.89
CA ASP A 89 -12.25 7.27 -6.18
C ASP A 89 -13.41 6.29 -6.44
N TRP A 90 -13.10 5.09 -6.94
CA TRP A 90 -14.05 4.01 -7.16
C TRP A 90 -14.42 3.25 -5.89
N ILE A 91 -13.70 3.46 -4.79
CA ILE A 91 -14.01 2.84 -3.47
C ILE A 91 -15.41 3.23 -2.99
N VAL A 92 -15.95 4.38 -3.43
CA VAL A 92 -17.33 4.79 -3.13
C VAL A 92 -18.38 3.78 -3.60
N LEU A 93 -18.05 2.92 -4.57
CA LEU A 93 -18.93 1.87 -5.08
C LEU A 93 -19.13 0.70 -4.09
N PHE A 94 -18.31 0.57 -3.06
CA PHE A 94 -18.59 -0.34 -1.95
C PHE A 94 -19.70 0.25 -1.08
N ASP A 95 -20.87 -0.37 -0.96
CA ASP A 95 -21.98 0.19 -0.17
C ASP A 95 -21.65 0.34 1.33
N ASN A 96 -20.79 -0.55 1.85
CA ASN A 96 -20.42 -0.60 3.26
C ASN A 96 -19.46 0.53 3.66
N ALA A 97 -19.98 1.57 4.31
CA ALA A 97 -19.20 2.74 4.73
C ALA A 97 -18.08 2.41 5.73
N GLU A 98 -18.30 1.45 6.62
CA GLU A 98 -17.28 1.05 7.60
C GLU A 98 -16.14 0.28 6.93
N LEU A 99 -16.44 -0.57 5.96
CA LEU A 99 -15.42 -1.25 5.14
C LEU A 99 -14.56 -0.22 4.38
N ARG A 100 -15.19 0.77 3.73
CA ARG A 100 -14.45 1.85 3.03
C ARG A 100 -13.47 2.57 3.96
N LYS A 101 -13.91 2.92 5.18
CA LYS A 101 -13.05 3.57 6.19
C LYS A 101 -11.91 2.68 6.63
N LYS A 102 -12.15 1.39 6.86
CA LYS A 102 -11.12 0.43 7.24
C LYS A 102 -10.08 0.26 6.13
N LEU A 103 -10.50 0.10 4.87
CA LEU A 103 -9.60 0.03 3.71
C LEU A 103 -8.72 1.28 3.63
N PHE A 104 -9.33 2.47 3.67
CA PHE A 104 -8.57 3.73 3.64
C PHE A 104 -7.52 3.80 4.76
N ARG A 105 -7.91 3.50 6.00
CA ARG A 105 -6.98 3.52 7.15
C ARG A 105 -5.87 2.50 7.00
N TYR A 106 -6.19 1.29 6.56
CA TYR A 106 -5.23 0.22 6.34
C TYR A 106 -4.18 0.63 5.31
N TYR A 107 -4.60 1.06 4.12
CA TYR A 107 -3.68 1.44 3.06
C TYR A 107 -2.79 2.64 3.42
N LEU A 108 -3.34 3.63 4.11
CA LEU A 108 -2.57 4.77 4.62
C LEU A 108 -1.51 4.31 5.63
N LYS A 109 -1.93 3.68 6.72
CA LYS A 109 -1.04 3.29 7.83
C LYS A 109 0.02 2.29 7.39
N SER A 110 -0.35 1.36 6.51
CA SER A 110 0.56 0.33 6.04
C SER A 110 1.60 0.92 5.06
N THR A 111 1.22 1.92 4.26
CA THR A 111 2.16 2.71 3.45
C THR A 111 3.17 3.46 4.33
N ASP A 112 2.68 4.14 5.37
CA ASP A 112 3.54 4.86 6.31
C ASP A 112 4.54 3.92 7.00
N LEU A 113 4.11 2.72 7.40
CA LEU A 113 4.99 1.72 7.98
C LEU A 113 6.11 1.29 7.02
N ILE A 114 5.79 1.03 5.74
CA ILE A 114 6.79 0.66 4.75
C ILE A 114 7.80 1.76 4.54
N ASN A 115 7.33 2.99 4.31
CA ASN A 115 8.21 4.12 4.10
C ASN A 115 9.14 4.32 5.30
N THR A 116 8.60 4.14 6.51
CA THR A 116 9.38 4.19 7.76
C THR A 116 10.44 3.09 7.82
N LEU A 117 10.09 1.83 7.53
CA LEU A 117 11.02 0.71 7.54
C LEU A 117 12.12 0.87 6.47
N GLU A 118 11.75 1.26 5.26
CA GLU A 118 12.68 1.51 4.16
C GLU A 118 13.66 2.62 4.54
N TYR A 119 13.15 3.76 4.98
CA TYR A 119 13.96 4.91 5.39
C TYR A 119 14.94 4.54 6.50
N ARG A 120 14.45 3.90 7.58
CA ARG A 120 15.27 3.55 8.74
C ARG A 120 16.36 2.54 8.39
N GLN A 121 16.05 1.49 7.63
CA GLN A 121 17.07 0.52 7.22
C GLN A 121 18.08 1.14 6.26
N ARG A 122 17.62 1.93 5.27
CA ARG A 122 18.54 2.61 4.34
C ARG A 122 19.48 3.53 5.09
N ARG A 123 18.93 4.33 6.00
CA ARG A 123 19.71 5.27 6.81
C ARG A 123 20.72 4.56 7.72
N LYS A 124 20.34 3.41 8.29
CA LYS A 124 21.25 2.56 9.07
C LYS A 124 22.45 2.14 8.21
N TYR A 125 22.23 1.64 7.00
CA TYR A 125 23.30 1.21 6.10
C TYR A 125 24.17 2.38 5.61
N GLU A 126 23.56 3.53 5.30
CA GLU A 126 24.32 4.74 4.96
C GLU A 126 25.29 5.17 6.07
N ILE A 127 24.87 5.04 7.34
CA ILE A 127 25.74 5.35 8.47
C ILE A 127 26.83 4.29 8.61
N GLU A 128 26.51 3.00 8.48
CA GLU A 128 27.49 1.90 8.51
C GLU A 128 28.57 2.05 7.44
N ASP A 129 28.18 2.40 6.20
CA ASP A 129 29.11 2.62 5.10
C ASP A 129 30.04 3.80 5.37
N LYS A 130 29.49 4.94 5.84
CA LYS A 130 30.30 6.11 6.23
C LYS A 130 31.29 5.78 7.35
N PHE A 131 30.87 4.99 8.34
CA PHE A 131 31.73 4.54 9.43
C PHE A 131 32.89 3.67 8.91
N ASN A 132 32.59 2.73 8.01
CA ASN A 132 33.58 1.85 7.41
C ASN A 132 34.60 2.64 6.58
N ASP A 133 34.14 3.58 5.75
CA ASP A 133 34.99 4.43 4.92
C ASP A 133 35.90 5.33 5.76
N LEU A 134 35.36 5.94 6.83
CA LEU A 134 36.16 6.77 7.74
C LEU A 134 37.19 5.93 8.50
N THR A 135 36.78 4.78 9.03
CA THR A 135 37.68 3.86 9.75
C THR A 135 38.84 3.45 8.86
N ARG A 136 38.55 3.03 7.61
CA ARG A 136 39.58 2.68 6.63
C ARG A 136 40.50 3.86 6.31
N SER A 137 39.93 5.05 6.13
CA SER A 137 40.70 6.27 5.84
C SER A 137 41.65 6.62 6.99
N LEU A 138 41.20 6.50 8.23
CA LEU A 138 42.02 6.75 9.43
C LEU A 138 43.18 5.76 9.54
N GLN A 139 42.96 4.49 9.22
CA GLN A 139 44.02 3.47 9.20
C GLN A 139 45.06 3.73 8.10
N LEU A 140 44.63 4.21 6.93
CA LEU A 140 45.53 4.54 5.83
C LEU A 140 46.37 5.79 6.13
N GLN A 141 45.77 6.80 6.77
CA GLN A 141 46.46 8.04 7.13
C GLN A 141 47.39 7.87 8.34
N ASN A 142 47.08 6.94 9.24
CA ASN A 142 47.86 6.68 10.45
C ASN A 142 48.21 5.18 10.55
N PRO A 143 49.37 4.76 9.98
CA PRO A 143 49.77 3.34 9.96
C PRO A 143 49.97 2.72 11.35
N THR A 144 50.06 3.55 12.40
CA THR A 144 50.17 3.11 13.80
C THR A 144 48.82 2.83 14.45
N PHE A 145 47.70 3.24 13.84
CA PHE A 145 46.37 2.99 14.39
C PHE A 145 46.02 1.51 14.25
N THR A 146 45.66 0.88 15.37
CA THR A 146 44.95 -0.38 15.33
C THR A 146 43.53 -0.16 14.79
N HIS A 147 42.86 -1.23 14.35
CA HIS A 147 41.46 -1.12 13.93
C HIS A 147 40.57 -0.53 15.04
N ASN A 148 40.77 -0.94 16.29
CA ASN A 148 40.01 -0.43 17.43
C ASN A 148 40.26 1.07 17.69
N ASP A 149 41.49 1.54 17.50
CA ASP A 149 41.80 2.96 17.62
C ASP A 149 41.10 3.76 16.52
N ALA A 150 41.16 3.28 15.27
CA ALA A 150 40.48 3.91 14.15
C ALA A 150 38.97 3.96 14.32
N VAL A 151 38.34 2.88 14.81
CA VAL A 151 36.90 2.84 15.11
C VAL A 151 36.54 3.86 16.19
N ARG A 152 37.28 3.89 17.31
CA ARG A 152 37.01 4.84 18.41
C ARG A 152 37.14 6.30 17.92
N THR A 153 38.16 6.58 17.11
CA THR A 153 38.33 7.90 16.50
C THR A 153 37.22 8.23 15.52
N ALA A 154 36.80 7.28 14.67
CA ALA A 154 35.69 7.47 13.74
C ALA A 154 34.39 7.83 14.49
N VAL A 155 34.07 7.14 15.58
CA VAL A 155 32.92 7.44 16.45
C VAL A 155 33.01 8.85 17.03
N SER A 156 34.20 9.27 17.49
CA SER A 156 34.37 10.64 18.00
C SER A 156 34.19 11.73 16.94
N TYR A 157 34.40 11.41 15.66
CA TYR A 157 34.17 12.35 14.55
C TYR A 157 32.72 12.32 14.03
N MET A 158 31.98 11.26 14.34
CA MET A 158 30.63 11.00 13.86
C MET A 158 29.63 10.83 15.02
N GLU A 159 29.78 11.63 16.09
CA GLU A 159 28.95 11.49 17.30
C GLU A 159 27.45 11.62 17.03
N HIS A 160 27.06 12.43 16.02
CA HIS A 160 25.65 12.59 15.66
C HIS A 160 25.11 11.33 14.98
N GLU A 161 25.84 10.81 13.99
CA GLU A 161 25.51 9.57 13.29
C GLU A 161 25.52 8.36 14.22
N ASP A 162 26.43 8.31 15.21
CA ASP A 162 26.45 7.23 16.22
C ASP A 162 25.18 7.23 17.09
N LYS A 163 24.74 8.41 17.53
CA LYS A 163 23.47 8.57 18.26
C LYS A 163 22.27 8.17 17.39
N GLU A 164 22.26 8.60 16.13
CA GLU A 164 21.22 8.24 15.17
C GLU A 164 21.20 6.72 14.94
N TYR A 165 22.36 6.10 14.73
CA TYR A 165 22.51 4.66 14.55
C TYR A 165 21.98 3.85 15.74
N THR A 166 22.29 4.31 16.96
CA THR A 166 21.77 3.71 18.19
C THR A 166 20.23 3.80 18.23
N SER A 167 19.66 4.95 17.89
CA SER A 167 18.20 5.13 17.80
C SER A 167 17.57 4.24 16.70
N LEU A 168 18.24 4.05 15.57
CA LEU A 168 17.79 3.19 14.49
C LEU A 168 17.78 1.71 14.90
N LYS A 169 18.78 1.27 15.68
CA LYS A 169 18.84 -0.09 16.22
C LYS A 169 17.65 -0.43 17.11
N GLU A 170 17.07 0.54 17.81
CA GLU A 170 15.89 0.36 18.66
C GLU A 170 14.58 0.51 17.87
N SER A 171 14.51 1.52 16.98
CA SER A 171 13.28 1.87 16.28
C SER A 171 12.94 0.98 15.09
N ILE A 172 13.91 0.32 14.45
CA ILE A 172 13.63 -0.68 13.40
C ILE A 172 12.87 -1.87 13.98
N PRO A 173 13.34 -2.57 15.04
CA PRO A 173 12.58 -3.63 15.69
C PRO A 173 11.16 -3.20 16.09
N GLU A 174 10.98 -1.99 16.63
CA GLU A 174 9.67 -1.46 17.01
C GLU A 174 8.72 -1.37 15.81
N ALA A 175 9.21 -0.95 14.64
CA ALA A 175 8.41 -0.93 13.42
C ALA A 175 8.12 -2.36 12.91
N VAL A 176 9.10 -3.27 12.95
CA VAL A 176 8.90 -4.66 12.53
C VAL A 176 7.85 -5.37 13.39
N ASN A 177 7.83 -5.10 14.70
CA ASN A 177 6.83 -5.66 15.63
C ASN A 177 5.39 -5.24 15.31
N LYS A 178 5.17 -4.26 14.43
CA LYS A 178 3.84 -3.85 13.96
C LYS A 178 3.36 -4.68 12.76
N LEU A 179 4.24 -5.34 12.01
CA LEU A 179 3.88 -6.14 10.83
C LEU A 179 2.81 -7.21 11.10
N PRO A 180 2.82 -7.96 12.22
CA PRO A 180 1.79 -8.96 12.50
C PRO A 180 0.38 -8.35 12.58
N ASN A 181 0.25 -7.15 13.12
CA ASN A 181 -1.04 -6.46 13.22
C ASN A 181 -1.55 -6.09 11.82
N PHE A 182 -0.69 -5.57 10.95
CA PHE A 182 -1.07 -5.28 9.56
C PHE A 182 -1.44 -6.54 8.77
N LYS A 183 -0.78 -7.67 9.03
CA LYS A 183 -1.18 -8.96 8.47
C LYS A 183 -2.57 -9.38 8.94
N ILE A 184 -2.89 -9.22 10.23
CA ILE A 184 -4.22 -9.54 10.78
C ILE A 184 -5.27 -8.63 10.16
N GLU A 185 -5.05 -7.31 10.13
CA GLU A 185 -5.96 -6.35 9.52
C GLU A 185 -6.22 -6.66 8.03
N ALA A 186 -5.19 -7.07 7.28
CA ALA A 186 -5.33 -7.47 5.89
C ALA A 186 -6.24 -8.70 5.71
N LYS A 187 -6.09 -9.71 6.57
CA LYS A 187 -6.95 -10.91 6.58
C LYS A 187 -8.41 -10.55 6.87
N GLU A 188 -8.64 -9.75 7.90
CA GLU A 188 -9.99 -9.31 8.28
C GLU A 188 -10.67 -8.52 7.15
N LEU A 189 -9.92 -7.67 6.45
CA LEU A 189 -10.42 -6.91 5.30
C LEU A 189 -10.76 -7.82 4.12
N LEU A 190 -9.88 -8.77 3.81
CA LEU A 190 -10.09 -9.75 2.75
C LEU A 190 -11.38 -10.56 3.00
N ASP A 191 -11.55 -11.07 4.23
CA ASP A 191 -12.74 -11.84 4.60
C ASP A 191 -14.02 -10.99 4.45
N GLN A 192 -13.99 -9.72 4.84
CA GLN A 192 -15.13 -8.80 4.69
C GLN A 192 -15.48 -8.56 3.20
N ILE A 193 -14.48 -8.44 2.33
CA ILE A 193 -14.70 -8.23 0.88
C ILE A 193 -15.28 -9.49 0.24
N ILE A 194 -14.76 -10.67 0.57
CA ILE A 194 -15.27 -11.96 0.07
C ILE A 194 -16.73 -12.16 0.50
N GLN A 195 -17.05 -11.92 1.77
CA GLN A 195 -18.42 -12.03 2.29
C GLN A 195 -19.40 -11.08 1.61
N MET A 196 -18.94 -9.91 1.17
CA MET A 196 -19.76 -8.95 0.44
C MET A 196 -19.97 -9.36 -1.02
N THR A 197 -18.97 -9.99 -1.64
CA THR A 197 -19.02 -10.39 -3.06
C THR A 197 -19.87 -11.66 -3.27
N ASN A 198 -20.00 -12.50 -2.25
CA ASN A 198 -20.83 -13.71 -2.26
C ASN A 198 -22.31 -13.48 -1.86
N LYS A 199 -22.72 -12.24 -1.63
CA LYS A 199 -24.11 -11.85 -1.33
C LYS A 199 -24.75 -11.19 -2.54
#